data_AF-A0A267E923-F1
#
_entry.id   AF-A0A267E923-F1
#
_cell.length_a   1.000
_cell.length_b   1.000
_cell.length_c   1.000
_cell.angle_alpha   90.00
_cell.angle_beta   90.00
_cell.angle_gamma   90.00
#
_symmetry.space_group_name_H-M   'P 1'
#
loop_
_entity.id
_entity.type
_entity.pdbx_description
1 polymer ?
#
loop_
_entity_poly.entity_id
_entity_poly.type
_entity_poly.pdbx_seq_one_letter_code
_entity_poly.pdbx_strand_id
1 'polypeptide(L)'
;MSAKPTPDVKSWKNLFTRYLEQWYRKTLKPTHCKSACRVQMSMDKKLSQRRRSLQSLLALNRLSPATGDRMAALVERDMVSSDEEEPDGCLYVKLLPWETLESARLKSILDGHFAEELSDEREKAELARVRRHPGYVSSRRAPVDAPDWAVDRSESASAAAVAAAAAAHHAEAATAPAWARPADPDDLNGCAEDDDDEDIIDEASRLEAGSILG
;
A
#
# COMPACT_ATOMS: atom_id res chain seq x y z
N MET A 1 -40.59 34.62 28.24
CA MET A 1 -39.56 33.59 28.51
C MET A 1 -39.22 32.97 27.16
N SER A 2 -38.08 33.33 26.56
CA SER A 2 -37.72 32.83 25.22
C SER A 2 -37.15 31.41 25.36
N ALA A 3 -37.84 30.43 24.79
CA ALA A 3 -37.38 29.05 24.80
C ALA A 3 -36.08 28.94 23.99
N LYS A 4 -35.02 28.38 24.59
CA LYS A 4 -33.78 28.11 23.87
C LYS A 4 -34.10 27.15 22.71
N PRO A 5 -33.69 27.45 21.46
CA PRO A 5 -33.95 26.57 20.34
C PRO A 5 -33.30 25.21 20.62
N THR A 6 -34.09 24.14 20.49
CA THR A 6 -33.59 22.77 20.61
C THR A 6 -32.56 22.52 19.51
N PRO A 7 -31.40 21.92 19.83
CA PRO A 7 -30.34 21.70 18.84
C PRO A 7 -30.86 20.82 17.69
N ASP A 8 -30.82 21.34 16.46
CA ASP A 8 -31.26 20.63 15.26
C ASP A 8 -30.27 19.52 14.92
N VAL A 9 -30.66 18.27 15.18
CA VAL A 9 -29.85 17.06 14.94
C VAL A 9 -29.39 16.96 13.48
N LYS A 10 -30.15 17.50 12.52
CA LYS A 10 -29.74 17.48 11.09
C LYS A 10 -28.56 18.42 10.83
N SER A 11 -28.60 19.65 11.36
CA SER A 11 -27.47 20.58 11.27
C SER A 11 -26.18 20.01 11.88
N TRP A 12 -26.26 19.34 13.03
CA TRP A 12 -25.11 18.69 13.66
C TRP A 12 -24.55 17.53 12.83
N LYS A 13 -25.41 16.69 12.23
CA LYS A 13 -25.00 15.63 11.32
C LYS A 13 -24.30 16.18 10.07
N ASN A 14 -24.82 17.26 9.49
CA ASN A 14 -24.21 17.89 8.31
C ASN A 14 -22.85 18.52 8.65
N LEU A 15 -22.76 19.22 9.79
CA LEU A 15 -21.49 19.79 10.26
C LEU A 15 -20.45 18.69 10.50
N PHE A 16 -20.84 17.61 11.16
CA PHE A 16 -19.96 16.48 11.44
C PHE A 16 -19.50 15.77 10.16
N THR A 17 -20.41 15.57 9.20
CA THR A 17 -20.08 14.95 7.91
C THR A 17 -19.10 15.82 7.13
N ARG A 18 -19.33 17.14 7.06
CA ARG A 18 -18.41 18.09 6.42
C ARG A 18 -17.06 18.15 7.13
N TYR A 19 -17.04 18.13 8.46
CA TYR A 19 -15.81 18.09 9.23
C TYR A 19 -15.02 16.81 8.94
N LEU A 20 -15.67 15.63 8.96
CA LEU A 20 -15.02 14.37 8.66
C LEU A 20 -14.51 14.30 7.22
N GLU A 21 -15.28 14.81 6.26
CA GLU A 21 -14.88 14.87 4.86
C GLU A 21 -13.67 15.79 4.67
N GLN A 22 -13.70 16.98 5.27
CA GLN A 22 -12.58 17.92 5.21
C GLN A 22 -11.34 17.38 5.93
N TRP A 23 -11.52 16.76 7.09
CA TRP A 23 -10.44 16.11 7.83
C TRP A 23 -9.84 14.97 7.02
N TYR A 24 -10.66 14.09 6.44
CA TYR A 24 -10.21 13.00 5.57
C TYR A 24 -9.40 13.53 4.38
N ARG A 25 -9.93 14.52 3.65
CA ARG A 25 -9.26 15.12 2.49
C ARG A 25 -7.93 15.79 2.86
N LYS A 26 -7.86 16.47 4.02
CA LYS A 26 -6.66 17.23 4.43
C LYS A 26 -5.60 16.40 5.13
N THR A 27 -5.97 15.31 5.82
CA THR A 27 -5.04 14.54 6.66
C THR A 27 -4.87 13.09 6.24
N LEU A 28 -5.96 12.32 6.15
CA LEU A 28 -5.89 10.89 5.81
C LEU A 28 -5.52 10.64 4.35
N LYS A 29 -6.20 11.31 3.40
CA LYS A 29 -5.93 11.11 1.96
C LYS A 29 -4.46 11.39 1.61
N PRO A 30 -3.84 12.52 2.02
CA PRO A 30 -2.45 12.79 1.68
C PRO A 30 -1.47 11.81 2.36
N THR A 31 -1.74 11.37 3.58
CA THR A 31 -0.87 10.41 4.28
C THR A 31 -0.94 9.02 3.64
N HIS A 32 -2.13 8.55 3.28
CA HIS A 32 -2.30 7.30 2.53
C HIS A 32 -1.63 7.37 1.16
N CYS A 33 -1.81 8.44 0.39
CA CYS A 33 -1.16 8.60 -0.92
C CYS A 33 0.36 8.59 -0.81
N LYS A 34 0.93 9.29 0.20
CA LYS A 34 2.37 9.29 0.46
C LYS A 34 2.88 7.90 0.82
N SER A 35 2.15 7.17 1.66
CA SER A 35 2.49 5.79 2.03
C SER A 35 2.48 4.87 0.81
N ALA A 36 1.40 4.90 0.01
CA ALA A 36 1.29 4.10 -1.22
C ALA A 36 2.42 4.41 -2.22
N CYS A 37 2.76 5.69 -2.41
CA CYS A 37 3.86 6.11 -3.27
C CYS A 37 5.21 5.57 -2.78
N ARG A 38 5.50 5.64 -1.48
CA ARG A 38 6.74 5.07 -0.91
C ARG A 38 6.82 3.55 -1.13
N VAL A 39 5.71 2.87 -0.94
CA VAL A 39 5.61 1.42 -1.16
C VAL A 39 5.90 1.08 -2.63
N GLN A 40 5.32 1.83 -3.58
CA GLN A 40 5.59 1.65 -5.01
C GLN A 40 7.07 1.89 -5.35
N MET A 41 7.65 3.00 -4.88
CA MET A 41 9.06 3.32 -5.12
C MET A 41 10.01 2.23 -4.56
N SER A 42 9.68 1.67 -3.40
CA SER A 42 10.44 0.55 -2.81
C SER A 42 10.38 -0.69 -3.69
N MET A 43 9.21 -1.02 -4.25
CA MET A 43 9.07 -2.15 -5.17
C MET A 43 9.87 -1.95 -6.45
N ASP A 44 9.74 -0.77 -7.07
CA ASP A 44 10.42 -0.46 -8.32
C ASP A 44 11.94 -0.54 -8.16
N LYS A 45 12.44 -0.06 -7.01
CA LYS A 45 13.85 -0.19 -6.64
C LYS A 45 14.28 -1.65 -6.56
N LYS A 46 13.55 -2.50 -5.83
CA LYS A 46 13.88 -3.94 -5.74
C LYS A 46 13.85 -4.64 -7.10
N LEU A 47 12.87 -4.33 -7.94
CA LEU A 47 12.78 -4.88 -9.28
C LEU A 47 13.97 -4.47 -10.13
N SER A 48 14.36 -3.21 -10.06
CA SER A 48 15.56 -2.71 -10.73
C SER A 48 16.82 -3.47 -10.28
N GLN A 49 17.00 -3.68 -8.98
CA GLN A 49 18.12 -4.45 -8.42
C GLN A 49 18.12 -5.90 -8.95
N ARG A 50 16.95 -6.56 -8.96
CA ARG A 50 16.81 -7.93 -9.47
C ARG A 50 17.01 -8.02 -10.98
N ARG A 51 16.57 -7.03 -11.76
CA ARG A 51 16.83 -6.92 -13.21
C ARG A 51 18.32 -6.86 -13.48
N ARG A 52 19.05 -6.01 -12.74
CA ARG A 52 20.52 -5.92 -12.83
C ARG A 52 21.20 -7.25 -12.50
N SER A 53 20.79 -7.90 -11.40
CA SER A 53 21.33 -9.23 -11.04
C SER A 53 21.06 -10.28 -12.10
N LEU A 54 19.85 -10.36 -12.63
CA LEU A 54 19.49 -11.32 -13.66
C LEU A 54 20.33 -11.12 -14.92
N GLN A 55 20.44 -9.88 -15.40
CA GLN A 55 21.25 -9.55 -16.58
C GLN A 55 22.72 -9.94 -16.39
N SER A 56 23.29 -9.64 -15.21
CA SER A 56 24.66 -10.02 -14.88
C SER A 56 24.86 -11.53 -14.83
N LEU A 57 23.96 -12.27 -14.17
CA LEU A 57 24.03 -13.73 -14.07
C LEU A 57 23.88 -14.43 -15.43
N LEU A 58 23.03 -13.92 -16.31
CA LEU A 58 22.89 -14.39 -17.69
C LEU A 58 24.16 -14.11 -18.49
N ALA A 59 24.73 -12.91 -18.39
CA ALA A 59 25.98 -12.54 -19.07
C ALA A 59 27.17 -13.40 -18.63
N LEU A 60 27.23 -13.79 -17.35
CA LEU A 60 28.25 -14.67 -16.80
C LEU A 60 28.02 -16.15 -17.13
N ASN A 61 26.92 -16.49 -17.80
CA ASN A 61 26.51 -17.87 -18.12
C ASN A 61 26.50 -18.79 -16.86
N ARG A 62 26.13 -18.23 -15.70
CA ARG A 62 26.11 -18.92 -14.41
C ARG A 62 24.77 -19.61 -14.11
N LEU A 63 23.78 -19.43 -14.98
CA LEU A 63 22.44 -19.97 -14.82
C LEU A 63 22.15 -21.01 -15.88
N SER A 64 21.44 -22.07 -15.48
CA SER A 64 20.80 -22.94 -16.46
C SER A 64 19.70 -22.15 -17.21
N PRO A 65 19.40 -22.47 -18.49
CA PRO A 65 18.34 -21.79 -19.23
C PRO A 65 17.00 -21.80 -18.49
N ALA A 66 16.60 -22.95 -17.94
CA ALA A 66 15.36 -23.09 -17.19
C ALA A 66 15.31 -22.22 -15.92
N THR A 67 16.44 -22.06 -15.23
CA THR A 67 16.52 -21.17 -14.06
C THR A 67 16.48 -19.70 -14.47
N GLY A 68 17.15 -19.35 -15.56
CA GLY A 68 17.11 -18.01 -16.14
C GLY A 68 15.70 -17.59 -16.50
N ASP A 69 14.96 -18.45 -17.21
CA ASP A 69 13.57 -18.21 -17.62
C ASP A 69 12.65 -18.02 -16.40
N ARG A 70 12.81 -18.85 -15.37
CA ARG A 70 12.05 -18.71 -14.11
C ARG A 70 12.36 -17.39 -13.41
N MET A 71 13.63 -17.01 -13.31
CA MET A 71 14.03 -15.73 -12.70
C MET A 71 13.52 -14.54 -13.52
N ALA A 72 13.55 -14.61 -14.86
CA ALA A 72 12.97 -13.59 -15.74
C ALA A 72 11.47 -13.43 -15.50
N ALA A 73 10.74 -14.54 -15.43
CA ALA A 73 9.30 -14.53 -15.14
C ALA A 73 8.95 -13.87 -13.80
N LEU A 74 9.78 -14.02 -12.75
CA LEU A 74 9.57 -13.34 -11.46
C LEU A 74 9.73 -11.83 -11.56
N VAL A 75 10.65 -11.38 -12.41
CA VAL A 75 11.03 -9.98 -12.57
C VAL A 75 10.12 -9.22 -13.53
N GLU A 76 9.60 -9.89 -14.56
CA GLU A 76 8.64 -9.32 -15.52
C GLU A 76 7.23 -9.21 -14.95
N ARG A 77 6.82 -10.16 -14.11
CA ARG A 77 5.48 -10.19 -13.51
C ARG A 77 5.40 -9.49 -12.15
N ASP A 78 6.38 -8.65 -11.85
CA ASP A 78 6.48 -7.86 -10.62
C ASP A 78 6.23 -8.67 -9.33
N MET A 79 6.78 -9.89 -9.26
CA MET A 79 6.64 -10.77 -8.10
C MET A 79 7.57 -10.31 -6.96
N VAL A 80 7.21 -9.23 -6.27
CA VAL A 80 8.06 -8.55 -5.26
C VAL A 80 7.53 -8.74 -3.84
N SER A 81 8.43 -9.02 -2.89
CA SER A 81 8.09 -8.99 -1.46
C SER A 81 8.03 -7.55 -0.94
N SER A 82 7.09 -7.23 -0.06
CA SER A 82 6.98 -5.89 0.54
C SER A 82 8.09 -5.70 1.58
N ASP A 83 8.84 -4.60 1.51
CA ASP A 83 9.57 -4.09 2.68
C ASP A 83 8.74 -2.99 3.30
N GLU A 84 8.39 -3.13 4.57
CA GLU A 84 7.71 -2.06 5.30
C GLU A 84 8.52 -1.68 6.52
N GLU A 85 8.58 -0.37 6.76
CA GLU A 85 9.09 0.20 8.00
C GLU A 85 8.05 -0.07 9.09
N GLU A 86 8.45 -0.79 10.12
CA GLU A 86 7.62 -0.99 11.30
C GLU A 86 7.85 0.16 12.31
N PRO A 87 6.96 0.34 13.31
CA PRO A 87 7.07 1.40 14.30
C PRO A 87 8.37 1.37 15.13
N ASP A 88 9.08 0.24 15.13
CA ASP A 88 10.40 0.06 15.74
C ASP A 88 11.55 0.68 14.92
N GLY A 89 11.24 1.26 13.75
CA GLY A 89 12.20 1.87 12.84
C GLY A 89 13.02 0.86 12.03
N CYS A 90 12.70 -0.44 12.11
CA CYS A 90 13.35 -1.48 11.32
C CYS A 90 12.59 -1.74 10.01
N LEU A 91 13.34 -1.99 8.94
CA LEU A 91 12.81 -2.41 7.64
C LEU A 91 12.72 -3.93 7.61
N TYR A 92 11.49 -4.46 7.52
CA TYR A 92 11.29 -5.91 7.44
C TYR A 92 10.80 -6.34 6.06
N VAL A 93 11.46 -7.35 5.49
CA VAL A 93 10.95 -8.07 4.33
C VAL A 93 9.83 -8.98 4.81
N LYS A 94 8.59 -8.67 4.40
CA LYS A 94 7.41 -9.48 4.73
C LYS A 94 7.36 -10.70 3.80
N LEU A 95 7.10 -11.87 4.37
CA LEU A 95 6.84 -13.11 3.63
C LEU A 95 5.55 -12.96 2.82
N LEU A 96 5.54 -13.49 1.60
CA LEU A 96 4.34 -13.57 0.78
C LEU A 96 3.69 -14.93 1.04
N PRO A 97 2.48 -15.00 1.64
CA PRO A 97 1.89 -16.28 2.03
C PRO A 97 1.54 -17.15 0.81
N TRP A 98 1.22 -16.54 -0.32
CA TRP A 98 0.97 -17.25 -1.56
C TRP A 98 2.26 -17.69 -2.28
N GLU A 99 3.46 -17.37 -1.81
CA GLU A 99 4.70 -17.63 -2.53
C GLU A 99 5.25 -19.04 -2.26
N THR A 100 5.65 -19.75 -3.32
CA THR A 100 6.33 -21.05 -3.14
C THR A 100 7.75 -20.89 -2.62
N LEU A 101 8.25 -21.90 -1.92
CA LEU A 101 9.65 -21.96 -1.47
C LEU A 101 10.65 -21.78 -2.62
N GLU A 102 10.30 -22.29 -3.81
CA GLU A 102 11.13 -22.11 -5.00
C GLU A 102 11.23 -20.64 -5.42
N SER A 103 10.10 -19.95 -5.53
CA SER A 103 10.05 -18.52 -5.86
C SER A 103 10.83 -17.68 -4.85
N ALA A 104 10.64 -17.95 -3.56
CA ALA A 104 11.38 -17.27 -2.50
C ALA A 104 12.90 -17.50 -2.60
N ARG A 105 13.32 -18.74 -2.92
CA ARG A 105 14.73 -19.10 -3.13
C ARG A 105 15.32 -18.34 -4.32
N LEU A 106 14.64 -18.32 -5.47
CA LEU A 106 15.14 -17.63 -6.67
C LEU A 106 15.28 -16.12 -6.44
N LYS A 107 14.31 -15.50 -5.77
CA LYS A 107 14.41 -14.09 -5.35
C LYS A 107 15.60 -13.86 -4.43
N SER A 108 15.84 -14.76 -3.47
CA SER A 108 16.99 -14.64 -2.57
C SER A 108 18.33 -14.76 -3.29
N ILE A 109 18.42 -15.54 -4.37
CA ILE A 109 19.64 -15.63 -5.19
C ILE A 109 19.89 -14.29 -5.91
N LEU A 110 18.84 -13.68 -6.49
CA LEU A 110 18.95 -12.37 -7.14
C LEU A 110 19.34 -11.27 -6.16
N ASP A 111 18.72 -11.26 -4.98
CA ASP A 111 18.99 -10.30 -3.91
C ASP A 111 20.43 -10.47 -3.37
N GLY A 112 20.87 -11.71 -3.16
CA GLY A 112 22.23 -12.03 -2.69
C GLY A 112 23.30 -11.62 -3.71
N HIS A 113 23.10 -11.98 -4.99
CA HIS A 113 24.01 -11.56 -6.06
C HIS A 113 24.10 -10.04 -6.18
N PHE A 114 22.98 -9.32 -6.00
CA PHE A 114 23.01 -7.86 -6.01
C PHE A 114 23.87 -7.32 -4.85
N ALA A 115 23.60 -7.80 -3.63
CA ALA A 115 24.29 -7.36 -2.43
C ALA A 115 25.80 -7.66 -2.47
N GLU A 116 26.21 -8.78 -3.05
CA GLU A 116 27.61 -9.20 -3.07
C GLU A 116 28.39 -8.54 -4.22
N GLU A 117 27.86 -8.59 -5.43
CA GLU A 117 28.62 -8.32 -6.67
C GLU A 117 28.30 -6.98 -7.34
N LEU A 118 27.11 -6.43 -7.13
CA LEU A 118 26.62 -5.27 -7.91
C LEU A 118 26.35 -4.01 -7.10
N SER A 119 26.18 -4.13 -5.79
CA SER A 119 25.79 -3.02 -4.94
C SER A 119 26.96 -2.11 -4.58
N ASP A 120 26.71 -0.81 -4.64
CA ASP A 120 27.67 0.20 -4.19
C ASP A 120 27.65 0.30 -2.65
N GLU A 121 28.64 0.96 -2.06
CA GLU A 121 28.80 1.03 -0.59
C GLU A 121 27.60 1.68 0.12
N ARG A 122 26.96 2.65 -0.53
CA ARG A 122 25.69 3.22 -0.07
C ARG A 122 24.55 2.21 -0.13
N GLU A 123 24.42 1.47 -1.22
CA GLU A 123 23.37 0.47 -1.40
C GLU A 123 23.55 -0.69 -0.40
N LYS A 124 24.79 -1.10 -0.13
CA LYS A 124 25.14 -2.07 0.92
C LYS A 124 24.67 -1.61 2.30
N ALA A 125 24.90 -0.34 2.63
CA ALA A 125 24.44 0.22 3.90
C ALA A 125 22.90 0.25 4.03
N GLU A 126 22.18 0.50 2.92
CA GLU A 126 20.72 0.44 2.88
C GLU A 126 20.21 -1.01 3.03
N LEU A 127 20.82 -1.96 2.31
CA LEU A 127 20.48 -3.39 2.41
C LEU A 127 20.77 -3.97 3.81
N ALA A 128 21.82 -3.51 4.48
CA ALA A 128 22.16 -3.95 5.84
C ALA A 128 21.10 -3.59 6.89
N ARG A 129 20.25 -2.59 6.62
CA ARG A 129 19.12 -2.21 7.49
C ARG A 129 17.92 -3.13 7.32
N VAL A 130 17.84 -3.84 6.20
CA VAL A 130 16.70 -4.70 5.85
C VAL A 130 16.87 -6.06 6.51
N ARG A 131 15.86 -6.48 7.27
CA ARG A 131 15.83 -7.76 7.98
C ARG A 131 14.70 -8.65 7.46
N ARG A 132 14.98 -9.93 7.26
CA ARG A 132 13.92 -10.93 7.00
C ARG A 132 13.43 -11.45 8.34
N HIS A 133 12.13 -11.30 8.63
CA HIS A 133 11.55 -11.81 9.86
C HIS A 133 10.44 -12.83 9.55
N PRO A 134 10.59 -14.11 9.94
CA PRO A 134 9.64 -15.17 9.58
C PRO A 134 8.19 -14.93 10.05
N GLY A 135 8.02 -14.15 11.10
CA GLY A 135 6.69 -13.79 11.63
C GLY A 135 5.96 -12.66 10.91
N TYR A 136 6.58 -11.98 9.94
CA TYR A 136 5.95 -10.86 9.24
C TYR A 136 5.44 -11.31 7.87
N VAL A 137 4.12 -11.25 7.70
CA VAL A 137 3.43 -11.71 6.49
C VAL A 137 2.80 -10.52 5.77
N SER A 138 2.96 -10.46 4.46
CA SER A 138 2.39 -9.42 3.61
C SER A 138 0.93 -9.74 3.30
N SER A 139 0.08 -8.70 3.28
CA SER A 139 -1.32 -8.79 2.82
C SER A 139 -1.47 -8.75 1.30
N ARG A 140 -0.36 -8.61 0.55
CA ARG A 140 -0.39 -8.52 -0.92
C ARG A 140 -0.94 -9.80 -1.52
N ARG A 141 -1.77 -9.64 -2.54
CA ARG A 141 -2.28 -10.76 -3.35
C ARG A 141 -1.23 -11.22 -4.36
N ALA A 142 -1.33 -12.47 -4.78
CA ALA A 142 -0.55 -12.97 -5.91
C ALA A 142 -0.92 -12.20 -7.19
N PRO A 143 0.05 -11.88 -8.06
CA PRO A 143 -0.26 -11.35 -9.40
C PRO A 143 -1.17 -12.31 -10.18
N VAL A 144 -2.10 -11.78 -10.97
CA VAL A 144 -3.11 -12.56 -11.70
C VAL A 144 -2.47 -13.59 -12.64
N ASP A 145 -1.39 -13.18 -13.30
CA ASP A 145 -0.69 -14.01 -14.30
C ASP A 145 0.54 -14.74 -13.73
N ALA A 146 0.60 -14.91 -12.40
CA ALA A 146 1.73 -15.54 -11.76
C ALA A 146 1.85 -17.04 -12.15
N PRO A 147 3.06 -17.54 -12.46
CA PRO A 147 3.24 -18.93 -12.85
C PRO A 147 2.89 -19.91 -11.72
N ASP A 148 2.36 -21.08 -12.06
CA ASP A 148 1.93 -22.09 -11.07
C ASP A 148 3.07 -22.57 -10.16
N TRP A 149 4.29 -22.64 -10.68
CA TRP A 149 5.45 -23.02 -9.88
C TRP A 149 5.83 -21.96 -8.83
N ALA A 150 5.40 -20.72 -9.03
CA ALA A 150 5.78 -19.57 -8.20
C ALA A 150 4.73 -19.21 -7.12
N VAL A 151 3.53 -19.77 -7.23
CA VAL A 151 2.40 -19.50 -6.32
C VAL A 151 1.89 -20.78 -5.68
N ASP A 152 1.85 -20.80 -4.35
CA ASP A 152 1.15 -21.82 -3.60
C ASP A 152 -0.36 -21.50 -3.59
N ARG A 153 -1.09 -22.18 -4.48
CA ARG A 153 -2.54 -22.01 -4.58
C ARG A 153 -3.30 -22.69 -3.43
N SER A 154 -2.65 -23.52 -2.63
CA SER A 154 -3.31 -24.20 -1.49
C SER A 154 -3.60 -23.21 -0.34
N GLU A 155 -2.66 -22.32 -0.05
CA GLU A 155 -2.87 -21.22 0.92
C GLU A 155 -3.74 -20.11 0.34
N SER A 156 -3.61 -19.81 -0.96
CA SER A 156 -4.51 -18.90 -1.67
C SER A 156 -5.96 -19.37 -1.65
N ALA A 157 -6.23 -20.67 -1.77
CA ALA A 157 -7.59 -21.22 -1.68
C ALA A 157 -8.17 -21.13 -0.25
N SER A 158 -7.34 -21.30 0.79
CA SER A 158 -7.72 -21.09 2.18
C SER A 158 -8.02 -19.61 2.47
N ALA A 159 -7.13 -18.70 2.06
CA ALA A 159 -7.33 -17.26 2.21
C ALA A 159 -8.50 -16.75 1.35
N ALA A 160 -8.70 -17.30 0.15
CA ALA A 160 -9.84 -16.99 -0.71
C ALA A 160 -11.14 -17.57 -0.15
N ALA A 161 -11.13 -18.74 0.51
CA ALA A 161 -12.30 -19.28 1.22
C ALA A 161 -12.66 -18.43 2.44
N VAL A 162 -11.68 -17.94 3.19
CA VAL A 162 -11.89 -17.00 4.32
C VAL A 162 -12.37 -15.64 3.80
N ALA A 163 -11.80 -15.14 2.71
CA ALA A 163 -12.25 -13.90 2.06
C ALA A 163 -13.63 -14.05 1.41
N ALA A 164 -13.98 -15.23 0.87
CA ALA A 164 -15.30 -15.54 0.35
C ALA A 164 -16.33 -15.70 1.49
N ALA A 165 -15.93 -16.27 2.64
CA ALA A 165 -16.76 -16.31 3.84
C ALA A 165 -16.97 -14.90 4.42
N ALA A 166 -15.93 -14.05 4.42
CA ALA A 166 -16.04 -12.65 4.79
C ALA A 166 -16.88 -11.85 3.79
N ALA A 167 -16.78 -12.14 2.49
CA ALA A 167 -17.61 -11.54 1.44
C ALA A 167 -19.07 -12.03 1.52
N ALA A 168 -19.31 -13.28 1.94
CA ALA A 168 -20.64 -13.80 2.22
C ALA A 168 -21.25 -13.13 3.46
N HIS A 169 -20.47 -12.91 4.52
CA HIS A 169 -20.88 -12.08 5.67
C HIS A 169 -21.11 -10.61 5.28
N HIS A 170 -20.33 -10.06 4.35
CA HIS A 170 -20.55 -8.71 3.79
C HIS A 170 -21.76 -8.65 2.86
N ALA A 171 -22.10 -9.72 2.12
CA ALA A 171 -23.30 -9.82 1.30
C ALA A 171 -24.56 -9.96 2.18
N GLU A 172 -24.46 -10.62 3.33
CA GLU A 172 -25.47 -10.60 4.38
C GLU A 172 -25.63 -9.17 4.96
N ALA A 173 -24.52 -8.44 5.17
CA ALA A 173 -24.54 -7.01 5.48
C ALA A 173 -25.02 -6.12 4.32
N ALA A 174 -24.97 -6.57 3.07
CA ALA A 174 -25.56 -5.86 1.93
C ALA A 174 -27.09 -6.01 1.89
N THR A 175 -27.67 -6.89 2.70
CA THR A 175 -29.12 -6.95 3.00
C THR A 175 -29.47 -6.05 4.21
N ALA A 176 -28.47 -5.42 4.84
CA ALA A 176 -28.69 -4.44 5.89
C ALA A 176 -29.23 -3.12 5.30
N PRO A 177 -30.04 -2.36 6.07
CA PRO A 177 -30.61 -1.09 5.63
C PRO A 177 -29.53 -0.12 5.14
N ALA A 178 -29.88 0.71 4.15
CA ALA A 178 -28.97 1.53 3.33
C ALA A 178 -27.92 2.38 4.07
N TRP A 179 -28.09 2.63 5.37
CA TRP A 179 -27.11 3.33 6.21
C TRP A 179 -25.91 2.48 6.66
N ALA A 180 -25.96 1.16 6.47
CA ALA A 180 -24.93 0.20 6.91
C ALA A 180 -24.11 -0.40 5.75
N ARG A 181 -24.34 0.02 4.49
CA ARG A 181 -23.52 -0.40 3.34
C ARG A 181 -22.24 0.44 3.27
N PRO A 182 -21.04 -0.16 3.17
CA PRO A 182 -19.82 0.57 2.87
C PRO A 182 -19.88 1.14 1.44
N ALA A 183 -19.31 2.33 1.24
CA ALA A 183 -19.28 3.03 -0.04
C ALA A 183 -18.45 2.25 -1.09
N ASP A 184 -18.89 2.31 -2.36
CA ASP A 184 -18.28 1.62 -3.50
C ASP A 184 -16.80 2.04 -3.68
N PRO A 185 -15.85 1.09 -3.85
CA PRO A 185 -14.44 1.41 -4.04
C PRO A 185 -14.13 2.02 -5.42
N ASP A 186 -15.06 1.98 -6.37
CA ASP A 186 -14.88 2.50 -7.74
C ASP A 186 -14.96 4.04 -7.81
N ASP A 187 -15.31 4.74 -6.72
CA ASP A 187 -15.27 6.21 -6.63
C ASP A 187 -13.85 6.78 -6.41
N LEU A 188 -12.81 5.94 -6.38
CA LEU A 188 -11.42 6.36 -6.18
C LEU A 188 -10.64 6.61 -7.47
N ASN A 189 -11.27 6.50 -8.65
CA ASN A 189 -10.63 6.83 -9.91
C ASN A 189 -10.69 8.35 -10.20
N GLY A 190 -9.93 9.11 -9.42
CA GLY A 190 -9.86 10.56 -9.50
C GLY A 190 -8.52 11.08 -8.99
N CYS A 191 -7.42 10.59 -9.56
CA CYS A 191 -6.19 11.37 -9.66
C CYS A 191 -6.39 12.40 -10.78
N ALA A 192 -7.34 13.31 -10.60
CA ALA A 192 -7.40 14.53 -11.39
C ALA A 192 -6.72 15.61 -10.54
N GLU A 193 -5.67 16.17 -11.11
CA GLU A 193 -5.04 17.41 -10.68
C GLU A 193 -6.10 18.51 -10.76
N ASP A 194 -6.58 18.99 -9.62
CA ASP A 194 -7.26 20.27 -9.53
C ASP A 194 -6.51 21.08 -8.47
N ASP A 195 -5.46 21.74 -8.95
CA ASP A 195 -4.88 22.93 -8.34
C ASP A 195 -5.93 24.05 -8.46
N ASP A 196 -6.79 24.20 -7.47
CA ASP A 196 -7.53 25.44 -7.25
C ASP A 196 -7.25 25.93 -5.82
N ASP A 197 -6.20 26.75 -5.73
CA ASP A 197 -5.98 27.71 -4.65
C ASP A 197 -7.13 28.73 -4.66
N GLU A 198 -8.23 28.41 -3.97
CA GLU A 198 -9.23 29.41 -3.61
C GLU A 198 -8.97 29.88 -2.17
N ASP A 199 -8.44 31.10 -2.09
CA ASP A 199 -8.26 31.92 -0.90
C ASP A 199 -9.54 31.97 -0.05
N ILE A 200 -9.68 31.09 0.93
CA ILE A 200 -10.66 31.28 2.01
C ILE A 200 -10.07 32.30 2.97
N ILE A 201 -10.40 33.55 2.68
CA ILE A 201 -10.20 34.72 3.54
C ILE A 201 -10.69 34.37 4.95
N ASP A 202 -9.77 34.48 5.91
CA ASP A 202 -9.99 34.20 7.31
C ASP A 202 -10.96 35.22 7.93
N GLU A 203 -12.26 34.91 7.90
CA GLU A 203 -13.35 35.70 8.49
C GLU A 203 -13.31 35.69 10.04
N ALA A 204 -12.25 35.18 10.66
CA ALA A 204 -11.96 35.35 12.08
C ALA A 204 -11.15 36.63 12.40
N SER A 205 -10.49 37.23 11.40
CA SER A 205 -9.63 38.41 11.62
C SER A 205 -10.34 39.77 11.51
N ARG A 206 -11.66 39.79 11.19
CA ARG A 206 -12.41 41.06 10.97
C ARG A 206 -13.20 41.57 12.18
N LEU A 207 -13.21 40.85 13.31
CA LEU A 207 -13.96 41.23 14.51
C LEU A 207 -13.13 41.87 15.64
N GLU A 208 -11.80 41.98 15.52
CA GLU A 208 -10.99 42.68 16.53
C GLU A 208 -10.69 44.15 16.21
N ALA A 209 -11.11 44.68 15.05
CA ALA A 209 -10.86 46.07 14.66
C ALA A 209 -12.04 47.04 14.86
N GLY A 210 -13.01 46.72 15.72
CA GLY A 210 -14.28 47.43 15.79
C GLY A 210 -14.79 47.81 17.19
N SER A 211 -13.95 47.89 18.22
CA SER A 211 -14.41 48.28 19.56
C SER A 211 -13.46 49.23 20.29
N ILE A 212 -13.16 50.38 19.68
CA ILE A 212 -12.73 51.58 20.40
C ILE A 212 -13.39 52.79 19.74
N LEU A 213 -14.59 53.15 20.20
CA LEU A 213 -15.12 54.52 20.40
C LEU A 213 -16.65 54.45 20.54
N GLY A 214 -17.10 54.69 21.78
CA GLY A 214 -18.49 54.86 22.19
C GLY A 214 -18.50 55.22 23.66
#